data_AF-A0A8H7Q2T8-F1
#
_entry.id   AF-A0A8H7Q2T8-F1
#
_cell.length_a   1.000
_cell.length_b   1.000
_cell.length_c   1.000
_cell.angle_alpha   90.00
_cell.angle_beta   90.00
_cell.angle_gamma   90.00
#
_symmetry.space_group_name_H-M   'P 1'
#
loop_
_entity.id
_entity.type
_entity.pdbx_description
1 polymer ?
#
loop_
_entity_poly.entity_id
_entity_poly.type
_entity_poly.pdbx_seq_one_letter_code
_entity_poly.pdbx_strand_id
1 'polypeptide(L)'
;MSWKGLQKAVSRLPHQILSKKGDVTRDPEFAALERQFKDVSKVVERFQTDAEAYRDGVAAMLNHQASFSEYLAILYQPLEAETEDGVVKRRNNETSAKDIQAVQDYSTIMGYSRDEIMPWLDVIDAQVIGRVIEFREILKGVDRTITKRNHKQLDYDRFRTSVAKLKAKAEKTISEEKQVYKLEGQLDIATQDYEYLNGLLKEELPRLLQLRTQLIDPMFENFYFVQCRIYSMLLARLQEVINTNGDHFETINMGIEEGFNERLNRYNARTELEESGLLKQALTINYHRGISLLTVIVTTASAANSSKLTLKERAAIRQEEKMKGSPKLGGGGYGSSGYGSDSPPPPAYGMNQDSMLDSSPYQGDTKHSPSYGSYNNTYSPPSGHSPQPSTSGQTTYVTALYDYAAQAEGDLTFTKGDRIQVVQKTQDVNDWWTGSLNGQTGVFPGNYVTEE
;
A
#
# COMPACT_ATOMS: atom_id res chain seq x y z
N MET A 1 12.85 4.66 27.37
CA MET A 1 12.44 4.14 28.70
C MET A 1 13.32 4.76 29.78
N SER A 2 12.75 5.19 30.91
CA SER A 2 13.52 5.73 32.05
C SER A 2 14.28 4.63 32.80
N TRP A 3 15.47 4.94 33.35
CA TRP A 3 16.27 4.05 34.22
C TRP A 3 15.46 3.41 35.35
N LYS A 4 14.54 4.17 35.97
CA LYS A 4 13.60 3.65 36.99
C LYS A 4 12.61 2.62 36.44
N GLY A 5 12.21 2.74 35.18
CA GLY A 5 11.35 1.79 34.49
C GLY A 5 12.07 0.47 34.19
N LEU A 6 13.34 0.55 33.81
CA LEU A 6 14.18 -0.61 33.55
C LEU A 6 14.49 -1.39 34.84
N GLN A 7 14.77 -0.69 35.94
CA GLN A 7 14.94 -1.30 37.27
C GLN A 7 13.67 -2.02 37.76
N LYS A 8 12.48 -1.43 37.52
CA LYS A 8 11.20 -2.07 37.84
C LYS A 8 10.97 -3.32 36.99
N ALA A 9 11.25 -3.27 35.69
CA ALA A 9 11.12 -4.43 34.79
C ALA A 9 12.01 -5.60 35.23
N VAL A 10 13.29 -5.35 35.55
CA VAL A 10 14.22 -6.37 36.07
C VAL A 10 13.70 -6.98 37.38
N SER A 11 13.10 -6.17 38.25
CA SER A 11 12.57 -6.66 39.52
C SER A 11 11.28 -7.49 39.42
N ARG A 12 10.59 -7.47 38.27
CA ARG A 12 9.36 -8.24 38.00
C ARG A 12 9.62 -9.59 37.32
N LEU A 13 10.73 -9.73 36.59
CA LEU A 13 11.11 -10.93 35.86
C LEU A 13 11.05 -12.24 36.70
N PRO A 14 11.56 -12.29 37.95
CA PRO A 14 11.48 -13.50 38.75
C PRO A 14 10.05 -13.95 39.02
N HIS A 15 9.14 -13.01 39.31
CA HIS A 15 7.73 -13.32 39.57
C HIS A 15 6.95 -13.70 38.30
N GLN A 16 7.29 -13.14 37.14
CA GLN A 16 6.72 -13.57 35.85
C GLN A 16 7.06 -15.04 35.53
N ILE A 17 8.27 -15.51 35.89
CA ILE A 17 8.71 -16.90 35.68
C ILE A 17 8.13 -17.83 36.76
N LEU A 18 8.06 -17.37 38.02
CA LEU A 18 7.56 -18.14 39.17
C LEU A 18 6.02 -18.20 39.26
N SER A 19 5.30 -17.38 38.49
CA SER A 19 3.83 -17.28 38.42
C SER A 19 3.11 -18.61 38.10
N LYS A 20 3.82 -19.67 37.71
CA LYS A 20 3.25 -21.01 37.53
C LYS A 20 2.91 -21.74 38.84
N LYS A 21 3.36 -21.25 40.01
CA LYS A 21 3.01 -21.82 41.33
C LYS A 21 1.94 -20.95 42.03
N GLY A 22 0.69 -21.39 41.99
CA GLY A 22 -0.42 -21.19 42.96
C GLY A 22 -0.80 -19.82 43.55
N ASP A 23 0.13 -18.87 43.71
CA ASP A 23 0.01 -17.68 44.55
C ASP A 23 -0.22 -16.38 43.75
N VAL A 24 -0.73 -16.52 42.52
CA VAL A 24 -0.98 -15.41 41.59
C VAL A 24 -2.44 -15.02 41.63
N THR A 25 -2.71 -13.72 41.62
CA THR A 25 -4.08 -13.21 41.57
C THR A 25 -4.75 -13.61 40.26
N ARG A 26 -5.91 -14.27 40.34
CA ARG A 26 -6.71 -14.68 39.19
C ARG A 26 -7.97 -13.84 39.12
N ASP A 27 -8.19 -13.22 37.97
CA ASP A 27 -9.39 -12.41 37.69
C ASP A 27 -10.05 -12.94 36.41
N PRO A 28 -10.91 -13.98 36.53
CA PRO A 28 -11.51 -14.63 35.36
C PRO A 28 -12.45 -13.71 34.59
N GLU A 29 -13.10 -12.77 35.28
CA GLU A 29 -13.96 -11.75 34.68
C GLU A 29 -13.15 -10.81 33.80
N PHE A 30 -12.07 -10.21 34.34
CA PHE A 30 -11.20 -9.35 33.55
C PHE A 30 -10.54 -10.10 32.40
N ALA A 31 -10.11 -11.36 32.62
CA ALA A 31 -9.50 -12.17 31.57
C ALA A 31 -10.44 -12.41 30.38
N ALA A 32 -11.75 -12.58 30.63
CA ALA A 32 -12.75 -12.69 29.57
C ALA A 32 -12.90 -11.38 28.79
N LEU A 33 -12.94 -10.24 29.48
CA LEU A 33 -13.02 -8.91 28.86
C LEU A 33 -11.76 -8.60 28.03
N GLU A 34 -10.57 -8.87 28.57
CA GLU A 34 -9.30 -8.67 27.87
C GLU A 34 -9.23 -9.51 26.59
N ARG A 35 -9.72 -10.75 26.63
CA ARG A 35 -9.79 -11.60 25.44
C ARG A 35 -10.71 -11.00 24.37
N GLN A 36 -11.93 -10.60 24.73
CA GLN A 36 -12.87 -9.98 23.80
C GLN A 36 -12.31 -8.68 23.20
N PHE A 37 -11.67 -7.85 24.03
CA PHE A 37 -11.00 -6.63 23.58
C PHE A 37 -9.88 -6.91 22.56
N LYS A 38 -9.04 -7.92 22.82
CA LYS A 38 -7.97 -8.32 21.88
C LYS A 38 -8.53 -8.86 20.58
N ASP A 39 -9.60 -9.65 20.63
CA ASP A 39 -10.28 -10.16 19.44
C ASP A 39 -10.82 -9.00 18.59
N VAL A 40 -11.50 -8.02 19.20
CA VAL A 40 -11.97 -6.81 18.49
C VAL A 40 -10.81 -6.01 17.91
N SER A 41 -9.75 -5.75 18.69
CA SER A 41 -8.59 -4.98 18.22
C SER A 41 -7.94 -5.61 16.99
N LYS A 42 -7.82 -6.94 16.98
CA LYS A 42 -7.26 -7.68 15.85
C LYS A 42 -8.14 -7.61 14.61
N VAL A 43 -9.46 -7.65 14.78
CA VAL A 43 -10.41 -7.54 13.66
C VAL A 43 -10.39 -6.12 13.06
N VAL A 44 -10.32 -5.08 13.90
CA VAL A 44 -10.24 -3.68 13.45
C VAL A 44 -8.94 -3.42 12.68
N GLU A 45 -7.81 -3.98 13.12
CA GLU A 45 -6.54 -3.90 12.39
C GLU A 45 -6.65 -4.55 11.00
N ARG A 46 -7.23 -5.73 10.90
CA ARG A 46 -7.45 -6.42 9.61
C ARG A 46 -8.40 -5.65 8.71
N PHE A 47 -9.47 -5.11 9.26
CA PHE A 47 -10.43 -4.30 8.53
C PHE A 47 -9.75 -3.09 7.88
N GLN A 48 -8.83 -2.42 8.58
CA GLN A 48 -8.02 -1.36 8.00
C GLN A 48 -7.16 -1.87 6.84
N THR A 49 -6.37 -2.92 7.06
CA THR A 49 -5.45 -3.46 6.06
C THR A 49 -6.17 -3.91 4.79
N ASP A 50 -7.31 -4.57 4.93
CA ASP A 50 -8.10 -5.04 3.78
C ASP A 50 -8.75 -3.88 3.02
N ALA A 51 -9.17 -2.81 3.71
CA ALA A 51 -9.70 -1.61 3.08
C ALA A 51 -8.62 -0.84 2.29
N GLU A 52 -7.42 -0.69 2.85
CA GLU A 52 -6.24 -0.12 2.17
C GLU A 52 -5.89 -0.95 0.93
N ALA A 53 -5.82 -2.27 1.05
CA ALA A 53 -5.52 -3.17 -0.06
C ALA A 53 -6.59 -3.12 -1.17
N TYR A 54 -7.87 -2.99 -0.81
CA TYR A 54 -8.93 -2.78 -1.80
C TYR A 54 -8.73 -1.46 -2.56
N ARG A 55 -8.51 -0.36 -1.83
CA ARG A 55 -8.28 0.98 -2.39
C ARG A 55 -7.10 0.97 -3.35
N ASP A 56 -5.96 0.40 -2.93
CA ASP A 56 -4.74 0.28 -3.74
C ASP A 56 -4.98 -0.60 -4.98
N GLY A 57 -5.67 -1.73 -4.80
CA GLY A 57 -5.98 -2.66 -5.88
C GLY A 57 -6.86 -2.03 -6.97
N VAL A 58 -7.87 -1.24 -6.59
CA VAL A 58 -8.71 -0.53 -7.56
C VAL A 58 -7.91 0.56 -8.27
N ALA A 59 -7.11 1.36 -7.55
CA ALA A 59 -6.26 2.38 -8.15
C ALA A 59 -5.29 1.77 -9.18
N ALA A 60 -4.60 0.68 -8.81
CA ALA A 60 -3.68 -0.03 -9.70
C ALA A 60 -4.41 -0.57 -10.94
N MET A 61 -5.58 -1.18 -10.76
CA MET A 61 -6.40 -1.68 -11.88
C MET A 61 -6.76 -0.57 -12.86
N LEU A 62 -7.22 0.59 -12.38
CA LEU A 62 -7.59 1.73 -13.23
C LEU A 62 -6.39 2.27 -14.02
N ASN A 63 -5.24 2.40 -13.36
CA ASN A 63 -4.00 2.86 -14.01
C ASN A 63 -3.52 1.88 -15.08
N HIS A 64 -3.53 0.58 -14.80
CA HIS A 64 -3.18 -0.44 -15.79
C HIS A 64 -4.17 -0.48 -16.95
N GLN A 65 -5.48 -0.30 -16.69
CA GLN A 65 -6.50 -0.26 -17.73
C GLN A 65 -6.30 0.93 -18.66
N ALA A 66 -6.02 2.13 -18.13
CA ALA A 66 -5.73 3.31 -18.94
C ALA A 66 -4.41 3.16 -19.72
N SER A 67 -3.35 2.63 -19.09
CA SER A 67 -2.07 2.40 -19.78
C SER A 67 -2.22 1.39 -20.91
N PHE A 68 -2.98 0.31 -20.70
CA PHE A 68 -3.26 -0.68 -21.73
C PHE A 68 -3.94 -0.06 -22.96
N SER A 69 -4.89 0.85 -22.75
CA SER A 69 -5.56 1.54 -23.87
C SER A 69 -4.64 2.50 -24.62
N GLU A 70 -3.70 3.16 -23.93
CA GLU A 70 -2.69 4.01 -24.58
C GLU A 70 -1.73 3.17 -25.44
N TYR A 71 -1.28 2.01 -24.95
CA TYR A 71 -0.44 1.10 -25.73
C TYR A 71 -1.15 0.60 -26.97
N LEU A 72 -2.44 0.28 -26.85
CA LEU A 72 -3.25 -0.12 -28.01
C LEU A 72 -3.33 1.01 -29.04
N ALA A 73 -3.51 2.25 -28.60
CA ALA A 73 -3.53 3.41 -29.50
C ALA A 73 -2.19 3.59 -30.24
N ILE A 74 -1.05 3.41 -29.57
CA ILE A 74 0.29 3.47 -30.19
C ILE A 74 0.46 2.38 -31.25
N LEU A 75 0.06 1.14 -30.95
CA LEU A 75 0.22 0.01 -31.88
C LEU A 75 -0.57 0.17 -33.18
N TYR A 76 -1.63 0.97 -33.16
CA TYR A 76 -2.49 1.23 -34.32
C TYR A 76 -2.05 2.46 -35.11
N GLN A 77 -1.12 3.28 -34.60
CA GLN A 77 -0.61 4.43 -35.35
C GLN A 77 0.09 3.99 -36.64
N PRO A 78 -0.09 4.73 -37.76
CA PRO A 78 0.61 4.44 -39.00
C PRO A 78 2.13 4.47 -38.82
N LEU A 79 2.83 3.47 -39.35
CA LEU A 79 4.30 3.46 -39.37
C LEU A 79 4.81 4.42 -40.45
N GLU A 80 5.38 5.54 -40.04
CA GLU A 80 6.07 6.46 -40.96
C GLU A 80 7.43 5.86 -41.36
N ALA A 81 7.72 5.85 -42.65
CA ALA A 81 9.04 5.50 -43.17
C ALA A 81 9.65 6.75 -43.82
N GLU A 82 10.68 7.31 -43.18
CA GLU A 82 11.55 8.30 -43.81
C GLU A 82 12.43 7.59 -44.85
N THR A 83 12.48 8.12 -46.07
CA THR A 83 13.44 7.67 -47.10
C THR A 83 14.59 8.67 -47.18
N GLU A 84 15.77 8.22 -47.61
CA GLU A 84 17.01 9.03 -47.70
C GLU A 84 16.88 10.32 -48.53
N ASP A 85 15.84 10.45 -49.37
CA ASP A 85 15.58 11.63 -50.21
C ASP A 85 14.54 12.60 -49.61
N GLY A 86 14.12 12.41 -48.35
CA GLY A 86 13.12 13.27 -47.69
C GLY A 86 11.68 13.09 -48.22
N VAL A 87 11.44 12.06 -49.03
CA VAL A 87 10.10 11.73 -49.55
C VAL A 87 9.49 10.60 -48.71
N VAL A 88 8.50 10.92 -47.89
CA VAL A 88 7.75 9.92 -47.11
C VAL A 88 6.91 9.06 -48.06
N LYS A 89 7.32 7.80 -48.31
CA LYS A 89 6.48 6.81 -48.99
C LYS A 89 5.68 6.04 -47.95
N ARG A 90 4.37 6.34 -47.87
CA ARG A 90 3.40 5.53 -47.12
C ARG A 90 3.43 4.09 -47.61
N ARG A 91 3.62 3.12 -46.71
CA ARG A 91 3.64 1.69 -47.04
C ARG A 91 2.19 1.18 -47.17
N ASN A 92 1.95 0.28 -48.12
CA ASN A 92 0.62 -0.11 -48.61
C ASN A 92 -0.42 -0.73 -47.63
N ASN A 93 -0.14 -0.89 -46.34
CA ASN A 93 -1.12 -1.39 -45.37
C ASN A 93 -1.20 -0.39 -44.19
N GLU A 94 -1.96 0.69 -44.38
CA GLU A 94 -2.27 1.64 -43.31
C GLU A 94 -3.44 1.09 -42.48
N THR A 95 -3.29 1.06 -41.15
CA THR A 95 -4.41 0.90 -40.21
C THR A 95 -5.53 1.87 -40.61
N SER A 96 -6.78 1.40 -40.70
CA SER A 96 -7.84 2.28 -41.23
C SER A 96 -8.09 3.45 -40.27
N ALA A 97 -8.50 4.60 -40.80
CA ALA A 97 -8.83 5.76 -39.97
C ALA A 97 -9.92 5.44 -38.92
N LYS A 98 -10.83 4.52 -39.23
CA LYS A 98 -11.87 4.04 -38.29
C LYS A 98 -11.28 3.20 -37.15
N ASP A 99 -10.28 2.37 -37.44
CA ASP A 99 -9.61 1.55 -36.42
C ASP A 99 -8.79 2.45 -35.49
N ILE A 100 -8.06 3.43 -36.06
CA ILE A 100 -7.30 4.43 -35.31
C ILE A 100 -8.23 5.24 -34.40
N GLN A 101 -9.37 5.71 -34.92
CA GLN A 101 -10.33 6.45 -34.12
C GLN A 101 -10.88 5.59 -32.98
N ALA A 102 -11.19 4.32 -33.23
CA ALA A 102 -11.77 3.46 -32.20
C ALA A 102 -10.83 3.18 -31.02
N VAL A 103 -9.53 2.98 -31.28
CA VAL A 103 -8.55 2.83 -30.21
C VAL A 103 -8.26 4.14 -29.47
N GLN A 104 -8.36 5.28 -30.16
CA GLN A 104 -8.28 6.61 -29.53
C GLN A 104 -9.48 6.86 -28.62
N ASP A 105 -10.69 6.57 -29.09
CA ASP A 105 -11.92 6.67 -28.29
C ASP A 105 -11.85 5.76 -27.06
N TYR A 106 -11.39 4.52 -27.23
CA TYR A 106 -11.16 3.60 -26.12
C TYR A 106 -10.16 4.18 -25.10
N SER A 107 -9.03 4.71 -25.56
CA SER A 107 -8.02 5.35 -24.70
C SER A 107 -8.59 6.53 -23.91
N THR A 108 -9.31 7.43 -24.60
CA THR A 108 -9.95 8.58 -23.96
C THR A 108 -10.99 8.15 -22.91
N ILE A 109 -11.87 7.19 -23.24
CA ILE A 109 -12.90 6.72 -22.31
C ILE A 109 -12.29 6.01 -21.10
N MET A 110 -11.24 5.20 -21.27
CA MET A 110 -10.54 4.55 -20.14
C MET A 110 -9.81 5.57 -19.27
N GLY A 111 -9.21 6.61 -19.86
CA GLY A 111 -8.63 7.74 -19.13
C GLY A 111 -9.65 8.46 -18.27
N TYR A 112 -10.80 8.83 -18.84
CA TYR A 112 -11.92 9.43 -18.09
C TYR A 112 -12.45 8.50 -17.00
N SER A 113 -12.57 7.20 -17.29
CA SER A 113 -12.98 6.21 -16.29
C SER A 113 -12.04 6.20 -15.07
N ARG A 114 -10.72 6.22 -15.28
CA ARG A 114 -9.74 6.37 -14.19
C ARG A 114 -9.98 7.67 -13.44
N ASP A 115 -9.98 8.81 -14.14
CA ASP A 115 -9.99 10.14 -13.52
C ASP A 115 -11.27 10.42 -12.73
N GLU A 116 -12.41 9.89 -13.17
CA GLU A 116 -13.68 10.04 -12.46
C GLU A 116 -13.82 9.10 -11.27
N ILE A 117 -13.17 7.93 -11.29
CA ILE A 117 -13.25 6.95 -10.21
C ILE A 117 -12.26 7.28 -9.09
N MET A 118 -11.07 7.81 -9.41
CA MET A 118 -10.02 8.12 -8.43
C MET A 118 -10.51 8.94 -7.22
N PRO A 119 -11.31 10.02 -7.38
CA PRO A 119 -11.84 10.77 -6.23
C PRO A 119 -12.71 9.95 -5.27
N TRP A 120 -13.34 8.87 -5.73
CA TRP A 120 -14.10 7.97 -4.85
C TRP A 120 -13.19 7.09 -3.99
N LEU A 121 -11.96 6.83 -4.42
CA LEU A 121 -10.95 6.17 -3.59
C LEU A 121 -10.49 7.09 -2.46
N ASP A 122 -10.39 8.40 -2.70
CA ASP A 122 -10.12 9.39 -1.65
C ASP A 122 -11.25 9.43 -0.60
N VAL A 123 -12.50 9.17 -1.01
CA VAL A 123 -13.63 9.02 -0.08
C VAL A 123 -13.45 7.79 0.81
N ILE A 124 -12.96 6.66 0.28
CA ILE A 124 -12.63 5.47 1.09
C ILE A 124 -11.53 5.83 2.10
N ASP A 125 -10.48 6.53 1.66
CA ASP A 125 -9.40 6.97 2.55
C ASP A 125 -9.92 7.86 3.68
N ALA A 126 -10.71 8.87 3.34
CA ALA A 126 -11.17 9.86 4.30
C ALA A 126 -12.27 9.33 5.24
N GLN A 127 -13.23 8.55 4.73
CA GLN A 127 -14.45 8.20 5.47
C GLN A 127 -14.43 6.77 6.04
N VAL A 128 -13.61 5.89 5.48
CA VAL A 128 -13.46 4.52 5.97
C VAL A 128 -12.11 4.40 6.67
N ILE A 129 -11.00 4.40 5.93
CA ILE A 129 -9.66 4.08 6.48
C ILE A 129 -9.28 5.06 7.58
N GLY A 130 -9.44 6.36 7.38
CA GLY A 130 -9.15 7.39 8.39
C GLY A 130 -9.93 7.18 9.68
N ARG A 131 -11.22 6.87 9.58
CA ARG A 131 -12.08 6.57 10.75
C ARG A 131 -11.65 5.26 11.45
N VAL A 132 -11.20 4.25 10.70
CA VAL A 132 -10.66 3.00 11.31
C VAL A 132 -9.38 3.31 12.08
N ILE A 133 -8.50 4.13 11.51
CA ILE A 133 -7.24 4.53 12.14
C ILE A 133 -7.52 5.26 13.46
N GLU A 134 -8.44 6.22 13.45
CA GLU A 134 -8.89 6.92 14.67
C GLU A 134 -9.37 5.92 15.74
N PHE A 135 -10.23 4.96 15.36
CA PHE A 135 -10.69 3.94 16.29
C PHE A 135 -9.54 3.04 16.79
N ARG A 136 -8.62 2.66 15.92
CA ARG A 136 -7.44 1.85 16.27
C ARG A 136 -6.53 2.56 17.27
N GLU A 137 -6.37 3.88 17.18
CA GLU A 137 -5.61 4.65 18.16
C GLU A 137 -6.28 4.67 19.54
N ILE A 138 -7.62 4.73 19.60
CA ILE A 138 -8.37 4.56 20.85
C ILE A 138 -8.07 3.19 21.46
N LEU A 139 -8.15 2.13 20.65
CA LEU A 139 -7.86 0.76 21.10
C LEU A 139 -6.41 0.62 21.61
N LYS A 140 -5.42 1.20 20.93
CA LYS A 140 -4.03 1.23 21.43
C LYS A 140 -3.91 1.93 22.78
N GLY A 141 -4.66 3.01 23.01
CA GLY A 141 -4.72 3.69 24.31
C GLY A 141 -5.23 2.78 25.43
N VAL A 142 -6.27 2.00 25.15
CA VAL A 142 -6.85 1.02 26.07
C VAL A 142 -5.88 -0.13 26.33
N ASP A 143 -5.23 -0.67 25.30
CA ASP A 143 -4.25 -1.76 25.42
C ASP A 143 -3.04 -1.37 26.30
N ARG A 144 -2.56 -0.12 26.18
CA ARG A 144 -1.55 0.44 27.09
C ARG A 144 -2.03 0.46 28.55
N THR A 145 -3.31 0.72 28.77
CA THR A 145 -3.92 0.74 30.11
C THR A 145 -4.06 -0.67 30.69
N ILE A 146 -4.48 -1.65 29.88
CA ILE A 146 -4.47 -3.08 30.22
C ILE A 146 -3.05 -3.53 30.61
N THR A 147 -2.06 -3.17 29.80
CA THR A 147 -0.65 -3.48 30.07
C THR A 147 -0.19 -2.87 31.41
N LYS A 148 -0.57 -1.62 31.71
CA LYS A 148 -0.28 -0.98 33.01
C LYS A 148 -0.95 -1.74 34.16
N ARG A 149 -2.22 -2.13 34.03
CA ARG A 149 -2.95 -2.92 35.02
C ARG A 149 -2.27 -4.25 35.30
N ASN A 150 -1.84 -4.97 34.27
CA ASN A 150 -1.10 -6.22 34.41
C ASN A 150 0.25 -6.04 35.13
N HIS A 151 0.96 -4.94 34.87
CA HIS A 151 2.16 -4.61 35.63
C HIS A 151 1.88 -4.31 37.11
N LYS A 152 0.77 -3.63 37.42
CA LYS A 152 0.36 -3.34 38.80
C LYS A 152 -0.08 -4.60 39.54
N GLN A 153 -0.75 -5.53 38.87
CA GLN A 153 -1.07 -6.84 39.43
C GLN A 153 0.19 -7.61 39.85
N LEU A 154 1.23 -7.61 39.00
CA LEU A 154 2.51 -8.25 39.32
C LEU A 154 3.21 -7.59 40.52
N ASP A 155 3.16 -6.27 40.63
CA ASP A 155 3.71 -5.55 41.77
C ASP A 155 2.93 -5.89 43.06
N TYR A 156 1.60 -5.91 43.00
CA TYR A 156 0.72 -6.32 44.09
C TYR A 156 1.03 -7.75 44.58
N ASP A 157 1.03 -8.73 43.67
CA ASP A 157 1.32 -10.13 44.00
C ASP A 157 2.71 -10.28 44.62
N ARG A 158 3.72 -9.61 44.06
CA ARG A 158 5.09 -9.62 44.58
C ARG A 158 5.17 -9.08 46.01
N PHE A 159 4.58 -7.92 46.28
CA PHE A 159 4.61 -7.33 47.62
C PHE A 159 3.80 -8.17 48.61
N ARG A 160 2.65 -8.71 48.19
CA ARG A 160 1.81 -9.60 49.00
C ARG A 160 2.56 -10.84 49.43
N THR A 161 3.18 -11.56 48.49
CA THR A 161 3.98 -12.76 48.78
C THR A 161 5.18 -12.42 49.66
N SER A 162 5.84 -11.28 49.43
CA SER A 162 6.99 -10.84 50.25
C SER A 162 6.60 -10.54 51.70
N VAL A 163 5.48 -9.84 51.92
CA VAL A 163 4.94 -9.54 53.25
C VAL A 163 4.51 -10.84 53.94
N ALA A 164 3.75 -11.70 53.25
CA ALA A 164 3.28 -12.97 53.79
C ALA A 164 4.46 -13.86 54.26
N LYS A 165 5.50 -13.97 53.42
CA LYS A 165 6.70 -14.76 53.75
C LYS A 165 7.45 -14.25 54.97
N LEU A 166 7.62 -12.93 55.12
CA LEU A 166 8.30 -12.35 56.28
C LEU A 166 7.44 -12.44 57.54
N LYS A 167 6.12 -12.27 57.42
CA LYS A 167 5.20 -12.39 58.56
C LYS A 167 5.10 -13.82 59.09
N ALA A 168 5.24 -14.83 58.24
CA ALA A 168 5.19 -16.24 58.61
C ALA A 168 6.40 -16.73 59.42
N LYS A 169 7.47 -15.93 59.54
CA LYS A 169 8.61 -16.28 60.41
C LYS A 169 8.22 -16.16 61.89
N ALA A 170 8.47 -17.21 62.67
CA ALA A 170 8.15 -17.26 64.09
C ALA A 170 9.00 -16.28 64.93
N GLU A 171 10.28 -16.15 64.60
CA GLU A 171 11.19 -15.15 65.18
C GLU A 171 11.64 -14.18 64.08
N LYS A 172 11.62 -12.88 64.38
CA LYS A 172 12.03 -11.82 63.46
C LYS A 172 13.05 -10.94 64.15
N THR A 173 14.09 -10.59 63.42
CA THR A 173 15.04 -9.56 63.85
C THR A 173 14.40 -8.17 63.75
N ILE A 174 14.90 -7.20 64.51
CA ILE A 174 14.48 -5.78 64.43
C ILE A 174 14.60 -5.24 62.99
N SER A 175 15.60 -5.71 62.24
CA SER A 175 15.78 -5.34 60.83
C SER A 175 14.66 -5.90 59.94
N GLU A 176 14.23 -7.13 60.18
CA GLU A 176 13.11 -7.75 59.45
C GLU A 176 11.78 -7.10 59.80
N GLU A 177 11.56 -6.68 61.07
CA GLU A 177 10.36 -5.91 61.44
C GLU A 177 10.28 -4.57 60.71
N LYS A 178 11.39 -3.82 60.63
CA LYS A 178 11.46 -2.60 59.82
C LYS A 178 11.18 -2.86 58.34
N GLN A 179 11.66 -3.99 57.82
CA GLN A 179 11.43 -4.38 56.44
C GLN A 179 9.96 -4.76 56.18
N VAL A 180 9.29 -5.43 57.13
CA VAL A 180 7.85 -5.71 57.06
C VAL A 180 7.07 -4.41 56.94
N TYR A 181 7.30 -3.44 57.83
CA TYR A 181 6.60 -2.15 57.79
C TYR A 181 6.76 -1.43 56.44
N LYS A 182 7.98 -1.43 55.90
CA LYS A 182 8.26 -0.84 54.58
C LYS A 182 7.51 -1.55 53.45
N LEU A 183 7.51 -2.89 53.46
CA LEU A 183 6.84 -3.70 52.43
C LEU A 183 5.32 -3.61 52.55
N GLU A 184 4.77 -3.45 53.74
CA GLU A 184 3.34 -3.20 53.96
C GLU A 184 2.91 -1.87 53.34
N GLY A 185 3.68 -0.79 53.54
CA GLY A 185 3.40 0.48 52.87
C GLY A 185 3.48 0.37 51.34
N GLN A 186 4.41 -0.43 50.81
CA GLN A 186 4.49 -0.70 49.36
C GLN A 186 3.35 -1.57 48.85
N LEU A 187 2.89 -2.53 49.65
CA LEU A 187 1.74 -3.37 49.35
C LEU A 187 0.46 -2.54 49.31
N ASP A 188 0.26 -1.60 50.25
CA ASP A 188 -0.91 -0.72 50.27
C ASP A 188 -1.00 0.12 48.99
N ILE A 189 0.10 0.78 48.61
CA ILE A 189 0.19 1.55 47.35
C ILE A 189 -0.07 0.65 46.13
N ALA A 190 0.54 -0.55 46.09
CA ALA A 190 0.36 -1.47 44.97
C ALA A 190 -1.07 -2.01 44.88
N THR A 191 -1.74 -2.18 46.02
CA THR A 191 -3.15 -2.59 46.11
C THR A 191 -4.04 -1.50 45.52
N GLN A 192 -3.90 -0.25 45.99
CA GLN A 192 -4.68 0.89 45.48
C GLN A 192 -4.47 1.10 43.97
N ASP A 193 -3.22 1.07 43.50
CA ASP A 193 -2.90 1.21 42.07
C ASP A 193 -3.52 0.10 41.21
N TYR A 194 -3.48 -1.14 41.69
CA TYR A 194 -4.04 -2.30 40.99
C TYR A 194 -5.57 -2.24 40.96
N GLU A 195 -6.20 -2.04 42.12
CA GLU A 195 -7.66 -2.00 42.25
C GLU A 195 -8.28 -0.86 41.44
N TYR A 196 -7.64 0.32 41.44
CA TYR A 196 -8.06 1.45 40.62
C TYR A 196 -8.11 1.10 39.12
N LEU A 197 -7.00 0.58 38.57
CA LEU A 197 -6.96 0.23 37.15
C LEU A 197 -7.84 -0.97 36.81
N ASN A 198 -7.96 -1.94 37.73
CA ASN A 198 -8.80 -3.10 37.53
C ASN A 198 -10.28 -2.73 37.51
N GLY A 199 -10.73 -1.91 38.45
CA GLY A 199 -12.10 -1.38 38.50
C GLY A 199 -12.42 -0.56 37.27
N LEU A 200 -11.56 0.41 36.92
CA LEU A 200 -11.71 1.25 35.73
C LEU A 200 -11.90 0.41 34.46
N LEU A 201 -11.05 -0.59 34.23
CA LEU A 201 -11.14 -1.42 33.02
C LEU A 201 -12.38 -2.33 33.03
N LYS A 202 -12.80 -2.84 34.19
CA LYS A 202 -14.03 -3.64 34.29
C LYS A 202 -15.29 -2.82 34.01
N GLU A 203 -15.27 -1.53 34.32
CA GLU A 203 -16.36 -0.61 34.02
C GLU A 203 -16.36 -0.18 32.54
N GLU A 204 -15.20 0.22 32.01
CA GLU A 204 -15.11 0.88 30.70
C GLU A 204 -15.00 -0.10 29.52
N LEU A 205 -14.37 -1.27 29.67
CA LEU A 205 -14.23 -2.24 28.57
C LEU A 205 -15.59 -2.74 28.05
N PRO A 206 -16.57 -3.12 28.89
CA PRO A 206 -17.89 -3.53 28.39
C PRO A 206 -18.57 -2.42 27.59
N ARG A 207 -18.46 -1.17 28.04
CA ARG A 207 -19.03 -0.01 27.35
C ARG A 207 -18.41 0.20 25.98
N LEU A 208 -17.07 0.17 25.91
CA LEU A 208 -16.34 0.24 24.64
C LEU A 208 -16.77 -0.88 23.69
N LEU A 209 -16.87 -2.11 24.20
CA LEU A 209 -17.28 -3.27 23.41
C LEU A 209 -18.72 -3.12 22.90
N GLN A 210 -19.65 -2.54 23.67
CA GLN A 210 -21.02 -2.28 23.21
C GLN A 210 -21.08 -1.22 22.11
N LEU A 211 -20.27 -0.16 22.21
CA LEU A 211 -20.24 0.93 21.22
C LEU A 211 -19.55 0.54 19.90
N ARG A 212 -18.83 -0.58 19.86
CA ARG A 212 -18.03 -0.99 18.70
C ARG A 212 -18.84 -1.04 17.40
N THR A 213 -20.09 -1.49 17.44
CA THR A 213 -20.92 -1.62 16.22
C THR A 213 -21.33 -0.23 15.72
N GLN A 214 -21.75 0.65 16.63
CA GLN A 214 -22.12 2.03 16.29
C GLN A 214 -20.96 2.82 15.67
N LEU A 215 -19.72 2.46 16.01
CA LEU A 215 -18.52 3.05 15.39
C LEU A 215 -18.26 2.49 13.99
N ILE A 216 -18.48 1.19 13.77
CA ILE A 216 -18.16 0.50 12.51
C ILE A 216 -19.27 0.64 11.46
N ASP A 217 -20.54 0.67 11.86
CA ASP A 217 -21.69 0.66 10.94
C ASP A 217 -21.63 1.77 9.88
N PRO A 218 -21.36 3.05 10.23
CA PRO A 218 -21.28 4.12 9.22
C PRO A 218 -20.14 3.94 8.23
N MET A 219 -19.06 3.28 8.65
CA MET A 219 -17.87 3.05 7.82
C MET A 219 -18.15 1.92 6.83
N PHE A 220 -18.84 0.87 7.27
CA PHE A 220 -19.29 -0.21 6.40
C PHE A 220 -20.27 0.26 5.33
N GLU A 221 -21.28 1.04 5.72
CA GLU A 221 -22.26 1.59 4.75
C GLU A 221 -21.57 2.47 3.71
N ASN A 222 -20.72 3.41 4.12
CA ASN A 222 -19.97 4.25 3.18
C ASN A 222 -19.09 3.41 2.24
N PHE A 223 -18.37 2.43 2.78
CA PHE A 223 -17.56 1.53 1.95
C PHE A 223 -18.42 0.83 0.89
N TYR A 224 -19.53 0.22 1.31
CA TYR A 224 -20.47 -0.48 0.41
C TYR A 224 -21.00 0.45 -0.70
N PHE A 225 -21.46 1.66 -0.35
CA PHE A 225 -22.02 2.59 -1.33
C PHE A 225 -20.97 3.09 -2.32
N VAL A 226 -19.74 3.35 -1.86
CA VAL A 226 -18.64 3.70 -2.75
C VAL A 226 -18.33 2.54 -3.71
N GLN A 227 -18.30 1.29 -3.23
CA GLN A 227 -18.11 0.13 -4.11
C GLN A 227 -19.17 0.05 -5.21
N CYS A 228 -20.46 0.18 -4.84
CA CYS A 228 -21.55 0.21 -5.81
C CYS A 228 -21.38 1.32 -6.85
N ARG A 229 -20.93 2.50 -6.41
CA ARG A 229 -20.67 3.64 -7.29
C ARG A 229 -19.55 3.34 -8.29
N ILE A 230 -18.41 2.83 -7.81
CA ILE A 230 -17.26 2.44 -8.63
C ILE A 230 -17.69 1.43 -9.69
N TYR A 231 -18.39 0.36 -9.32
CA TYR A 231 -18.84 -0.67 -10.27
C TYR A 231 -19.82 -0.13 -11.31
N SER A 232 -20.72 0.76 -10.91
CA SER A 232 -21.67 1.37 -11.82
C SER A 232 -20.99 2.28 -12.84
N MET A 233 -19.99 3.06 -12.40
CA MET A 233 -19.20 3.94 -13.28
C MET A 233 -18.36 3.14 -14.27
N LEU A 234 -17.69 2.08 -13.81
CA LEU A 234 -16.94 1.17 -14.69
C LEU A 234 -17.85 0.54 -15.76
N LEU A 235 -19.00 0.03 -15.35
CA LEU A 235 -19.94 -0.58 -16.30
C LEU A 235 -20.43 0.44 -17.33
N ALA A 236 -20.79 1.65 -16.90
CA ALA A 236 -21.23 2.71 -17.80
C ALA A 236 -20.15 3.07 -18.83
N ARG A 237 -18.90 3.23 -18.39
CA ARG A 237 -17.76 3.54 -19.28
C ARG A 237 -17.46 2.40 -20.26
N LEU A 238 -17.54 1.14 -19.82
CA LEU A 238 -17.37 0.00 -20.73
C LEU A 238 -18.50 -0.09 -21.78
N GLN A 239 -19.73 0.22 -21.39
CA GLN A 239 -20.86 0.30 -22.32
C GLN A 239 -20.71 1.46 -23.31
N GLU A 240 -20.18 2.60 -22.88
CA GLU A 240 -19.88 3.72 -23.76
C GLU A 240 -18.90 3.34 -24.87
N VAL A 241 -17.84 2.57 -24.57
CA VAL A 241 -16.90 2.07 -25.60
C VAL A 241 -17.64 1.28 -26.67
N ILE A 242 -18.54 0.38 -26.26
CA ILE A 242 -19.33 -0.45 -27.17
C ILE A 242 -20.26 0.42 -28.02
N ASN A 243 -20.94 1.37 -27.39
CA ASN A 243 -21.91 2.24 -28.08
C ASN A 243 -21.23 3.17 -29.09
N THR A 244 -20.04 3.69 -28.76
CA THR A 244 -19.26 4.58 -29.64
C THR A 244 -18.63 3.81 -30.81
N ASN A 245 -18.18 2.57 -30.56
CA ASN A 245 -17.37 1.79 -31.50
C ASN A 245 -18.04 0.48 -31.93
N GLY A 246 -19.38 0.45 -32.03
CA GLY A 246 -20.16 -0.79 -32.19
C GLY A 246 -19.72 -1.68 -33.36
N ASP A 247 -19.30 -1.08 -34.47
CA ASP A 247 -18.78 -1.79 -35.65
C ASP A 247 -17.56 -2.68 -35.33
N HIS A 248 -16.79 -2.35 -34.28
CA HIS A 248 -15.60 -3.11 -33.86
C HIS A 248 -15.90 -4.23 -32.85
N PHE A 249 -17.14 -4.30 -32.35
CA PHE A 249 -17.60 -5.27 -31.35
C PHE A 249 -18.56 -6.32 -31.94
N GLU A 250 -18.32 -6.77 -33.17
CA GLU A 250 -19.25 -7.65 -33.90
C GLU A 250 -19.59 -8.97 -33.20
N THR A 251 -18.66 -9.52 -32.41
CA THR A 251 -18.85 -10.79 -31.70
C THR A 251 -19.33 -10.59 -30.26
N ILE A 252 -19.82 -9.40 -29.88
CA ILE A 252 -20.18 -9.09 -28.49
C ILE A 252 -21.32 -9.95 -27.94
N ASN A 253 -22.19 -10.43 -28.83
CA ASN A 253 -23.31 -11.31 -28.49
C ASN A 253 -22.93 -12.80 -28.48
N MET A 254 -21.66 -13.14 -28.76
CA MET A 254 -21.16 -14.51 -28.77
C MET A 254 -20.52 -14.87 -27.42
N GLY A 255 -20.33 -16.17 -27.16
CA GLY A 255 -19.50 -16.59 -26.04
C GLY A 255 -18.04 -16.11 -26.20
N ILE A 256 -17.31 -15.90 -25.10
CA ILE A 256 -15.93 -15.36 -25.15
C ILE A 256 -15.01 -16.18 -26.08
N GLU A 257 -15.01 -17.52 -25.91
CA GLU A 257 -14.19 -18.44 -26.70
C GLU A 257 -14.66 -18.51 -28.15
N GLU A 258 -15.97 -18.55 -28.34
CA GLU A 258 -16.61 -18.59 -29.66
C GLU A 258 -16.28 -17.33 -30.47
N GLY A 259 -16.47 -16.15 -29.89
CA GLY A 259 -16.14 -14.88 -30.51
C GLY A 259 -14.65 -14.70 -30.76
N PHE A 260 -13.77 -15.22 -29.89
CA PHE A 260 -12.34 -15.24 -30.14
C PHE A 260 -11.99 -16.10 -31.36
N ASN A 261 -12.49 -17.34 -31.42
CA ASN A 261 -12.24 -18.26 -32.52
C ASN A 261 -12.81 -17.74 -33.85
N GLU A 262 -13.99 -17.11 -33.81
CA GLU A 262 -14.59 -16.46 -34.98
C GLU A 262 -13.67 -15.37 -35.56
N ARG A 263 -13.14 -14.47 -34.73
CA ARG A 263 -12.18 -13.45 -35.19
C ARG A 263 -10.88 -14.07 -35.71
N LEU A 264 -10.38 -15.10 -35.04
CA LEU A 264 -9.16 -15.81 -35.47
C LEU A 264 -9.34 -16.49 -36.84
N ASN A 265 -10.52 -17.06 -37.10
CA ASN A 265 -10.84 -17.72 -38.36
C ASN A 265 -10.97 -16.74 -39.53
N ARG A 266 -11.41 -15.49 -39.27
CA ARG A 266 -11.52 -14.45 -40.30
C ARG A 266 -10.16 -13.99 -40.80
N TYR A 267 -9.21 -13.80 -39.89
CA TYR A 267 -7.85 -13.40 -40.24
C TYR A 267 -6.87 -13.83 -39.16
N ASN A 268 -5.95 -14.73 -39.53
CA ASN A 268 -4.92 -15.24 -38.61
C ASN A 268 -3.55 -14.67 -38.97
N ALA A 269 -3.27 -13.45 -38.48
CA ALA A 269 -1.99 -12.76 -38.69
C ALA A 269 -0.77 -13.61 -38.27
N ARG A 270 -0.94 -14.53 -37.32
CA ARG A 270 0.14 -15.43 -36.90
C ARG A 270 0.55 -16.37 -38.03
N THR A 271 -0.39 -16.95 -38.76
CA THR A 271 -0.10 -17.82 -39.90
C THR A 271 0.65 -17.06 -40.98
N GLU A 272 0.25 -15.82 -41.29
CA GLU A 272 0.97 -14.99 -42.26
C GLU A 272 2.39 -14.62 -41.80
N LEU A 273 2.56 -14.31 -40.51
CA LEU A 273 3.88 -14.06 -39.92
C LEU A 273 4.78 -15.31 -39.99
N GLU A 274 4.23 -16.49 -39.72
CA GLU A 274 4.95 -17.77 -39.82
C GLU A 274 5.38 -18.11 -41.26
N GLU A 275 4.57 -17.72 -42.23
CA GLU A 275 4.88 -17.88 -43.65
C GLU A 275 5.86 -16.81 -44.17
N SER A 276 5.99 -15.68 -43.48
CA SER A 276 6.89 -14.58 -43.83
C SER A 276 8.37 -14.97 -43.78
N GLY A 277 9.17 -14.42 -44.70
CA GLY A 277 10.62 -14.62 -44.72
C GLY A 277 11.33 -14.09 -43.46
N LEU A 278 10.76 -13.07 -42.82
CA LEU A 278 11.27 -12.44 -41.60
C LEU A 278 11.26 -13.40 -40.41
N LEU A 279 10.14 -14.09 -40.16
CA LEU A 279 10.09 -15.06 -39.06
C LEU A 279 10.99 -16.25 -39.39
N LYS A 280 10.99 -16.75 -40.63
CA LYS A 280 11.91 -17.81 -41.08
C LYS A 280 13.38 -17.43 -40.85
N GLN A 281 13.76 -16.18 -41.09
CA GLN A 281 15.14 -15.69 -40.89
C GLN A 281 15.46 -15.46 -39.40
N ALA A 282 14.54 -14.89 -38.62
CA ALA A 282 14.68 -14.74 -37.17
C ALA A 282 14.79 -16.10 -36.44
N LEU A 283 14.02 -17.09 -36.90
CA LEU A 283 14.08 -18.48 -36.44
C LEU A 283 15.39 -19.16 -36.87
N THR A 284 15.91 -18.84 -38.07
CA THR A 284 17.23 -19.32 -38.51
C THR A 284 18.35 -18.77 -37.62
N ILE A 285 18.30 -17.49 -37.24
CA ILE A 285 19.25 -16.86 -36.31
C ILE A 285 19.19 -17.54 -34.93
N ASN A 286 17.98 -17.84 -34.43
CA ASN A 286 17.80 -18.54 -33.15
C ASN A 286 18.26 -20.01 -33.20
N TYR A 287 18.09 -20.70 -34.34
CA TYR A 287 18.61 -22.05 -34.56
C TYR A 287 20.15 -22.08 -34.51
N HIS A 288 20.83 -21.09 -35.09
CA HIS A 288 22.29 -20.94 -34.99
C HIS A 288 22.76 -20.58 -33.57
N ARG A 289 21.86 -20.05 -32.72
CA ARG A 289 22.08 -19.81 -31.29
C ARG A 289 21.63 -20.97 -30.38
N GLY A 290 21.20 -22.09 -30.96
CA GLY A 290 20.76 -23.28 -30.20
C GLY A 290 19.35 -23.20 -29.59
N ILE A 291 18.56 -22.17 -29.95
CA ILE A 291 17.18 -22.01 -29.47
C ILE A 291 16.23 -22.56 -30.53
N SER A 292 15.62 -23.72 -30.25
CA SER A 292 14.65 -24.35 -31.16
C SER A 292 13.36 -23.52 -31.27
N LEU A 293 12.73 -23.55 -32.44
CA LEU A 293 11.38 -23.02 -32.69
C LEU A 293 10.35 -23.55 -31.67
N LEU A 294 10.51 -24.82 -31.29
CA LEU A 294 9.70 -25.47 -30.27
C LEU A 294 9.94 -24.84 -28.88
N THR A 295 11.16 -24.40 -28.57
CA THR A 295 11.47 -23.69 -27.32
C THR A 295 10.84 -22.31 -27.25
N VAL A 296 10.82 -21.55 -28.35
CA VAL A 296 10.18 -20.20 -28.43
C VAL A 296 8.65 -20.31 -28.35
N ILE A 297 8.07 -21.28 -29.06
CA ILE A 297 6.62 -21.54 -29.02
C ILE A 297 6.20 -22.11 -27.65
N VAL A 298 6.99 -22.99 -27.04
CA VAL A 298 6.70 -23.54 -25.70
C VAL A 298 6.88 -22.47 -24.62
N THR A 299 7.86 -21.57 -24.69
CA THR A 299 7.98 -20.46 -23.71
C THR A 299 6.83 -19.47 -23.81
N THR A 300 6.34 -19.16 -25.02
CA THR A 300 5.19 -18.27 -25.22
C THR A 300 3.84 -18.92 -24.90
N ALA A 301 3.66 -20.23 -25.18
CA ALA A 301 2.49 -20.98 -24.74
C ALA A 301 2.48 -21.22 -23.22
N SER A 302 3.66 -21.34 -22.59
CA SER A 302 3.79 -21.40 -21.12
C SER A 302 3.45 -20.08 -20.44
N ALA A 303 3.51 -18.95 -21.16
CA ALA A 303 3.04 -17.65 -20.67
C ALA A 303 1.50 -17.57 -20.54
N ALA A 304 0.74 -18.49 -21.16
CA ALA A 304 -0.69 -18.67 -20.89
C ALA A 304 -0.96 -19.17 -19.46
N ASN A 305 0.08 -19.61 -18.73
CA ASN A 305 0.09 -19.92 -17.30
C ASN A 305 0.89 -18.90 -16.47
N SER A 306 1.08 -17.66 -16.97
CA SER A 306 1.78 -16.60 -16.21
C SER A 306 0.96 -16.05 -15.04
N SER A 307 -0.35 -16.29 -15.00
CA SER A 307 -1.10 -16.14 -13.76
C SER A 307 -0.77 -17.29 -12.83
N LYS A 308 -0.33 -17.00 -11.60
CA LYS A 308 0.07 -17.97 -10.56
C LYS A 308 -0.95 -19.10 -10.26
N LEU A 309 -2.15 -19.08 -10.85
CA LEU A 309 -3.21 -20.08 -10.74
C LEU A 309 -3.95 -20.27 -12.07
N THR A 310 -4.02 -21.51 -12.54
CA THR A 310 -4.80 -21.99 -13.69
C THR A 310 -6.32 -21.83 -13.47
N LEU A 311 -7.12 -21.83 -14.54
CA LEU A 311 -8.60 -21.81 -14.46
C LEU A 311 -9.16 -22.98 -13.63
N LYS A 312 -8.50 -24.15 -13.69
CA LYS A 312 -8.85 -25.34 -12.93
C LYS A 312 -8.53 -25.17 -11.44
N GLU A 313 -7.41 -24.52 -11.11
CA GLU A 313 -7.07 -24.19 -9.72
C GLU A 313 -7.98 -23.09 -9.15
N ARG A 314 -8.41 -22.10 -9.95
CA ARG A 314 -9.41 -21.10 -9.52
C ARG A 314 -10.80 -21.72 -9.28
N ALA A 315 -11.19 -22.69 -10.12
CA ALA A 315 -12.43 -23.45 -9.93
C ALA A 315 -12.35 -24.39 -8.71
N ALA A 316 -11.18 -24.98 -8.46
CA ALA A 316 -10.92 -25.80 -7.28
C ALA A 316 -10.93 -24.95 -6.00
N ILE A 317 -10.40 -23.72 -6.02
CA ILE A 317 -10.50 -22.77 -4.90
C ILE A 317 -11.96 -22.40 -4.62
N ARG A 318 -12.78 -22.11 -5.64
CA ARG A 318 -14.23 -21.85 -5.47
C ARG A 318 -15.00 -23.06 -4.92
N GLN A 319 -14.60 -24.28 -5.30
CA GLN A 319 -15.19 -25.50 -4.75
C GLN A 319 -14.73 -25.75 -3.31
N GLU A 320 -13.46 -25.50 -3.00
CA GLU A 320 -12.94 -25.54 -1.63
C GLU A 320 -13.62 -24.50 -0.72
N GLU A 321 -13.85 -23.27 -1.20
CA GLU A 321 -14.55 -22.22 -0.47
C GLU A 321 -16.02 -22.57 -0.22
N LYS A 322 -16.68 -23.26 -1.18
CA LYS A 322 -18.04 -23.79 -1.01
C LYS A 322 -18.10 -25.00 -0.08
N MET A 323 -17.06 -25.84 -0.05
CA MET A 323 -17.01 -27.02 0.83
C MET A 323 -16.51 -26.71 2.25
N LYS A 324 -15.71 -25.64 2.44
CA LYS A 324 -15.20 -25.27 3.76
C LYS A 324 -16.26 -24.66 4.68
N GLY A 325 -17.41 -24.24 4.15
CA GLY A 325 -18.44 -23.55 4.91
C GLY A 325 -17.89 -22.22 5.45
N SER A 326 -18.72 -21.19 5.53
CA SER A 326 -18.31 -19.89 6.09
C SER A 326 -17.67 -20.09 7.48
N PRO A 327 -16.40 -19.70 7.72
CA PRO A 327 -15.83 -19.88 9.05
C PRO A 327 -16.37 -18.82 9.99
N LYS A 328 -16.99 -19.32 11.07
CA LYS A 328 -17.21 -18.60 12.32
C LYS A 328 -15.89 -17.99 12.83
N LEU A 329 -16.00 -16.82 13.45
CA LEU A 329 -14.93 -16.12 14.17
C LEU A 329 -14.10 -17.06 15.07
N GLY A 330 -12.76 -16.98 14.97
CA GLY A 330 -11.84 -17.33 16.07
C GLY A 330 -10.56 -18.10 15.69
N GLY A 331 -9.41 -17.46 15.90
CA GLY A 331 -8.05 -18.04 16.04
C GLY A 331 -7.39 -18.53 14.73
N GLY A 332 -6.22 -18.09 14.27
CA GLY A 332 -5.03 -17.57 14.95
C GLY A 332 -3.91 -18.61 14.93
N GLY A 333 -2.99 -18.55 13.95
CA GLY A 333 -1.77 -19.38 13.95
C GLY A 333 -0.95 -19.42 12.65
N TYR A 334 -0.13 -18.39 12.44
CA TYR A 334 1.19 -18.31 11.77
C TYR A 334 1.55 -19.07 10.48
N GLY A 335 2.15 -18.33 9.53
CA GLY A 335 3.01 -18.89 8.48
C GLY A 335 3.38 -17.91 7.37
N SER A 336 4.31 -17.00 7.65
CA SER A 336 4.98 -16.15 6.66
C SER A 336 5.77 -16.99 5.65
N SER A 337 5.56 -16.74 4.34
CA SER A 337 6.57 -16.93 3.29
C SER A 337 6.33 -15.93 2.18
N GLY A 338 7.37 -15.13 1.91
CA GLY A 338 7.33 -13.97 1.04
C GLY A 338 7.18 -14.27 -0.44
N TYR A 339 6.67 -13.28 -1.15
CA TYR A 339 6.95 -13.06 -2.55
C TYR A 339 7.37 -11.61 -2.72
N GLY A 340 8.55 -11.44 -3.32
CA GLY A 340 9.18 -10.16 -3.59
C GLY A 340 8.31 -9.25 -4.43
N SER A 341 8.33 -7.99 -4.03
CA SER A 341 8.01 -6.83 -4.84
C SER A 341 9.05 -6.69 -5.95
N ASP A 342 8.64 -6.82 -7.20
CA ASP A 342 9.38 -6.31 -8.35
C ASP A 342 8.35 -6.01 -9.45
N SER A 343 7.89 -4.76 -9.51
CA SER A 343 7.39 -4.08 -10.71
C SER A 343 7.15 -2.59 -10.37
N PRO A 344 7.81 -1.64 -11.06
CA PRO A 344 7.60 -0.22 -10.84
C PRO A 344 6.30 0.29 -11.49
N PRO A 345 5.70 1.37 -10.98
CA PRO A 345 4.53 2.02 -11.59
C PRO A 345 4.92 2.81 -12.86
N PRO A 346 4.00 2.99 -13.84
CA PRO A 346 4.25 3.85 -15.00
C PRO A 346 4.12 5.35 -14.66
N PRO A 347 4.79 6.25 -15.40
CA PRO A 347 4.78 7.69 -15.16
C PRO A 347 3.48 8.37 -15.64
N ALA A 348 3.04 9.43 -14.95
CA ALA A 348 1.93 10.30 -15.35
C ALA A 348 2.40 11.50 -16.19
N TYR A 349 1.60 11.86 -17.20
CA TYR A 349 1.85 12.86 -18.24
C TYR A 349 1.96 14.30 -17.75
N GLY A 350 2.82 15.08 -18.42
CA GLY A 350 2.70 16.53 -18.53
C GLY A 350 2.18 16.91 -19.91
N MET A 351 1.01 17.58 -19.97
CA MET A 351 0.57 18.33 -21.14
C MET A 351 0.70 19.82 -20.82
N ASN A 352 1.51 20.53 -21.59
CA ASN A 352 1.45 21.98 -21.69
C ASN A 352 0.39 22.34 -22.74
N GLN A 353 -0.41 23.36 -22.42
CA GLN A 353 -1.33 24.04 -23.33
C GLN A 353 -0.75 25.43 -23.63
N ASP A 354 -0.76 25.84 -24.89
CA ASP A 354 -0.56 27.24 -25.27
C ASP A 354 -1.54 27.67 -26.38
N SER A 355 -2.49 28.53 -26.00
CA SER A 355 -2.86 29.79 -26.69
C SER A 355 -3.64 29.72 -28.04
N MET A 356 -4.59 30.58 -28.45
CA MET A 356 -5.22 31.88 -28.07
C MET A 356 -6.66 31.87 -28.68
N LEU A 357 -7.68 32.62 -28.21
CA LEU A 357 -8.05 34.02 -28.55
C LEU A 357 -9.36 34.36 -27.77
N ASP A 358 -9.37 35.35 -26.88
CA ASP A 358 -9.85 36.75 -27.04
C ASP A 358 -11.37 36.96 -27.25
N SER A 359 -12.07 37.45 -26.21
CA SER A 359 -12.74 38.77 -26.18
C SER A 359 -13.55 39.03 -24.89
N SER A 360 -13.30 40.20 -24.30
CA SER A 360 -13.91 40.84 -23.11
C SER A 360 -15.18 41.64 -23.51
N PRO A 361 -15.88 42.45 -22.65
CA PRO A 361 -15.86 42.61 -21.18
C PRO A 361 -17.27 42.61 -20.52
N TYR A 362 -17.36 42.37 -19.21
CA TYR A 362 -18.30 43.13 -18.34
C TYR A 362 -17.74 43.27 -16.93
N GLN A 363 -17.95 44.46 -16.39
CA GLN A 363 -17.31 45.07 -15.23
C GLN A 363 -18.25 45.00 -14.02
N GLY A 364 -17.72 44.75 -12.81
CA GLY A 364 -18.48 44.85 -11.57
C GLY A 364 -17.67 44.46 -10.33
N ASP A 365 -17.23 45.48 -9.58
CA ASP A 365 -16.51 45.43 -8.30
C ASP A 365 -17.13 44.51 -7.24
N THR A 366 -16.32 43.81 -6.45
CA THR A 366 -16.04 44.19 -5.04
C THR A 366 -15.15 43.17 -4.29
N LYS A 367 -14.39 43.74 -3.35
CA LYS A 367 -13.40 43.18 -2.42
C LYS A 367 -13.92 42.00 -1.58
N HIS A 368 -13.11 40.93 -1.47
CA HIS A 368 -12.71 40.28 -0.21
C HIS A 368 -11.81 39.05 -0.47
N SER A 369 -10.57 39.08 0.06
CA SER A 369 -9.84 37.85 0.39
C SER A 369 -10.38 37.27 1.69
N PRO A 370 -10.30 35.94 1.85
CA PRO A 370 -9.43 35.45 2.91
C PRO A 370 -8.52 34.30 2.47
N SER A 371 -7.29 34.41 2.98
CA SER A 371 -6.22 33.41 3.01
C SER A 371 -6.68 32.13 3.73
N TYR A 372 -6.40 30.97 3.11
CA TYR A 372 -6.43 29.67 3.78
C TYR A 372 -5.00 29.24 4.14
N GLY A 373 -4.84 28.85 5.40
CA GLY A 373 -3.58 28.57 6.06
C GLY A 373 -2.90 27.27 5.62
N SER A 374 -1.58 27.33 5.72
CA SER A 374 -0.61 26.27 5.49
C SER A 374 -0.76 25.14 6.52
N TYR A 375 -0.95 23.89 6.06
CA TYR A 375 -0.77 22.70 6.89
C TYR A 375 0.62 22.10 6.58
N ASN A 376 1.58 22.39 7.46
CA ASN A 376 2.89 21.74 7.47
C ASN A 376 2.72 20.26 7.85
N ASN A 377 3.03 19.35 6.93
CA ASN A 377 3.21 17.93 7.23
C ASN A 377 4.72 17.66 7.36
N THR A 378 5.25 17.76 8.58
CA THR A 378 6.63 17.38 8.91
C THR A 378 6.76 15.85 8.90
N TYR A 379 7.36 15.30 7.85
CA TYR A 379 7.89 13.93 7.85
C TYR A 379 9.30 13.91 8.46
N SER A 380 9.56 12.94 9.33
CA SER A 380 10.87 12.72 9.95
C SER A 380 11.75 11.80 9.09
N PRO A 381 13.06 12.07 8.95
CA PRO A 381 13.97 11.31 8.11
C PRO A 381 14.35 9.93 8.71
N PRO A 382 14.75 8.93 7.89
CA PRO A 382 15.40 7.73 8.40
C PRO A 382 16.80 8.11 8.92
N SER A 383 17.04 7.88 10.21
CA SER A 383 18.33 8.17 10.83
C SER A 383 19.41 7.16 10.40
N GLY A 384 20.48 7.68 9.79
CA GLY A 384 21.86 7.37 10.19
C GLY A 384 22.58 6.23 9.47
N HIS A 385 23.20 6.53 8.33
CA HIS A 385 24.44 5.88 7.91
C HIS A 385 25.54 6.94 7.75
N SER A 386 26.46 6.98 8.71
CA SER A 386 27.72 7.71 8.62
C SER A 386 28.61 7.10 7.54
N PRO A 387 29.46 7.89 6.87
CA PRO A 387 30.06 7.54 5.58
C PRO A 387 31.25 6.59 5.72
N GLN A 388 31.28 5.52 4.91
CA GLN A 388 32.53 4.83 4.57
C GLN A 388 33.02 5.31 3.20
N PRO A 389 34.30 5.69 3.06
CA PRO A 389 34.83 6.19 1.80
C PRO A 389 35.23 5.02 0.89
N SER A 390 34.66 4.98 -0.32
CA SER A 390 35.25 4.25 -1.44
C SER A 390 35.77 5.25 -2.46
N THR A 391 37.10 5.36 -2.46
CA THR A 391 37.92 6.23 -3.31
C THR A 391 37.91 5.79 -4.78
N SER A 392 38.11 6.79 -5.64
CA SER A 392 38.60 6.75 -7.04
C SER A 392 37.60 6.53 -8.17
N GLY A 393 37.31 7.61 -8.91
CA GLY A 393 37.73 7.60 -10.31
C GLY A 393 36.90 8.38 -11.33
N GLN A 394 35.63 8.68 -11.08
CA GLN A 394 34.83 9.47 -12.02
C GLN A 394 33.87 10.38 -11.27
N THR A 395 34.07 11.69 -11.39
CA THR A 395 33.10 12.67 -10.93
C THR A 395 31.92 12.65 -11.90
N THR A 396 30.85 11.96 -11.53
CA THR A 396 29.62 11.91 -12.31
C THR A 396 28.78 13.15 -12.00
N TYR A 397 28.34 13.85 -13.05
CA TYR A 397 27.40 14.95 -12.96
C TYR A 397 26.03 14.50 -13.45
N VAL A 398 25.00 15.12 -12.89
CA VAL A 398 23.61 14.92 -13.28
C VAL A 398 22.96 16.29 -13.46
N THR A 399 22.01 16.38 -14.38
CA THR A 399 21.26 17.62 -14.65
C THR A 399 19.87 17.51 -14.04
N ALA A 400 19.46 18.53 -13.27
CA ALA A 400 18.12 18.58 -12.69
C ALA A 400 17.03 18.68 -13.76
N LEU A 401 16.08 17.75 -13.75
CA LEU A 401 14.92 17.72 -14.63
C LEU A 401 13.78 18.60 -14.11
N TYR A 402 13.73 18.82 -12.80
CA TYR A 402 12.69 19.58 -12.09
C TYR A 402 13.29 20.43 -10.97
N ASP A 403 12.54 21.44 -10.52
CA ASP A 403 12.88 22.19 -9.31
C ASP A 403 12.65 21.32 -8.07
N TYR A 404 13.52 21.43 -7.08
CA TYR A 404 13.38 20.73 -5.80
C TYR A 404 13.79 21.65 -4.65
N ALA A 405 12.82 21.99 -3.81
CA ALA A 405 13.05 22.75 -2.58
C ALA A 405 13.24 21.80 -1.40
N ALA A 406 14.28 22.01 -0.60
CA ALA A 406 14.58 21.20 0.58
C ALA A 406 13.36 21.16 1.52
N GLN A 407 12.94 19.94 1.88
CA GLN A 407 11.78 19.72 2.73
C GLN A 407 12.19 19.38 4.17
N ALA A 408 13.42 18.89 4.36
CA ALA A 408 14.03 18.60 5.64
C ALA A 408 15.47 19.13 5.73
N GLU A 409 15.97 19.21 6.97
CA GLU A 409 17.37 19.56 7.24
C GLU A 409 18.29 18.46 6.70
N GLY A 410 19.15 18.81 5.74
CA GLY A 410 20.04 17.88 5.04
C GLY A 410 19.66 17.62 3.58
N ASP A 411 18.51 18.11 3.11
CA ASP A 411 18.13 18.04 1.70
C ASP A 411 18.86 19.11 0.87
N LEU A 412 19.18 18.78 -0.39
CA LEU A 412 19.81 19.72 -1.33
C LEU A 412 18.74 20.45 -2.13
N THR A 413 18.68 21.79 -2.06
CA THR A 413 17.79 22.60 -2.90
C THR A 413 18.44 22.92 -4.24
N PHE A 414 17.69 22.77 -5.35
CA PHE A 414 18.16 23.09 -6.71
C PHE A 414 16.99 23.42 -7.64
N THR A 415 17.31 24.02 -8.79
CA THR A 415 16.37 24.37 -9.86
C THR A 415 16.62 23.54 -11.11
N LYS A 416 15.58 23.38 -11.94
CA LYS A 416 15.64 22.67 -13.21
C LYS A 416 16.76 23.24 -14.09
N GLY A 417 17.60 22.35 -14.60
CA GLY A 417 18.78 22.69 -15.39
C GLY A 417 20.06 22.85 -14.57
N ASP A 418 20.00 22.83 -13.24
CA ASP A 418 21.20 22.85 -12.41
C ASP A 418 22.01 21.57 -12.58
N ARG A 419 23.34 21.74 -12.65
CA ARG A 419 24.30 20.65 -12.80
C ARG A 419 24.86 20.25 -11.44
N ILE A 420 24.42 19.10 -10.93
CA ILE A 420 24.72 18.63 -9.58
C ILE A 420 25.84 17.58 -9.65
N GLN A 421 26.85 17.71 -8.79
CA GLN A 421 27.90 16.71 -8.65
C GLN A 421 27.40 15.56 -7.78
N VAL A 422 27.37 14.33 -8.29
CA VAL A 422 26.97 13.16 -7.50
C VAL A 422 28.12 12.75 -6.58
N VAL A 423 27.85 12.73 -5.27
CA VAL A 423 28.79 12.29 -4.22
C VAL A 423 28.54 10.81 -3.88
N GLN A 424 27.28 10.39 -3.82
CA GLN A 424 26.89 9.00 -3.60
C GLN A 424 25.54 8.74 -4.28
N LYS A 425 25.47 7.71 -5.13
CA LYS A 425 24.22 7.21 -5.70
C LYS A 425 24.08 5.71 -5.50
N THR A 426 22.85 5.22 -5.49
CA THR A 426 22.56 3.79 -5.65
C THR A 426 22.29 3.48 -7.13
N GLN A 427 22.09 2.21 -7.48
CA GLN A 427 21.72 1.83 -8.85
C GLN A 427 20.23 2.10 -9.15
N ASP A 428 19.42 2.31 -8.12
CA ASP A 428 18.02 2.66 -8.26
C ASP A 428 17.89 4.19 -8.36
N VAL A 429 17.28 4.65 -9.45
CA VAL A 429 17.04 6.08 -9.69
C VAL A 429 15.94 6.62 -8.77
N ASN A 430 15.11 5.76 -8.18
CA ASN A 430 14.06 6.16 -7.23
C ASN A 430 14.54 6.34 -5.79
N ASP A 431 15.80 5.98 -5.51
CA ASP A 431 16.42 6.19 -4.20
C ASP A 431 16.89 7.64 -4.00
N TRP A 432 17.23 7.96 -2.75
CA TRP A 432 17.87 9.22 -2.40
C TRP A 432 19.36 9.15 -2.67
N TRP A 433 19.85 10.11 -3.45
CA TRP A 433 21.26 10.28 -3.75
C TRP A 433 21.81 11.47 -2.98
N THR A 434 23.11 11.46 -2.70
CA THR A 434 23.81 12.59 -2.11
C THR A 434 24.58 13.29 -3.22
N GLY A 435 24.44 14.61 -3.32
CA GLY A 435 25.27 15.40 -4.23
C GLY A 435 25.57 16.78 -3.70
N SER A 436 26.37 17.49 -4.48
CA SER A 436 26.86 18.82 -4.15
C SER A 436 26.55 19.80 -5.27
N LEU A 437 25.99 20.94 -4.89
CA LEU A 437 25.70 22.07 -5.78
C LEU A 437 26.09 23.36 -5.06
N ASN A 438 26.89 24.21 -5.71
CA ASN A 438 27.33 25.50 -5.17
C ASN A 438 27.97 25.43 -3.76
N GLY A 439 28.68 24.33 -3.46
CA GLY A 439 29.34 24.11 -2.17
C GLY A 439 28.44 23.64 -1.03
N GLN A 440 27.14 23.46 -1.28
CA GLN A 440 26.21 22.80 -0.36
C GLN A 440 26.08 21.32 -0.73
N THR A 441 26.09 20.45 0.28
CA THR A 441 25.93 19.01 0.10
C THR A 441 24.69 18.56 0.85
N GLY A 442 23.84 17.81 0.17
CA GLY A 442 22.60 17.29 0.74
C GLY A 442 22.08 16.12 -0.05
N VAL A 443 21.03 15.51 0.48
CA VAL A 443 20.32 14.42 -0.19
C VAL A 443 19.23 14.96 -1.11
N PHE A 444 19.00 14.28 -2.21
CA PHE A 444 17.91 14.58 -3.13
C PHE A 444 17.42 13.31 -3.83
N PRO A 445 16.18 13.28 -4.32
CA PRO A 445 15.64 12.12 -5.00
C PRO A 445 16.27 11.94 -6.39
N GLY A 446 16.83 10.76 -6.69
CA GLY A 446 17.54 10.49 -7.94
C GLY A 446 16.67 10.64 -9.20
N ASN A 447 15.35 10.51 -9.08
CA ASN A 447 14.40 10.64 -10.18
C ASN A 447 14.10 12.10 -10.58
N TYR A 448 14.69 13.07 -9.88
CA TYR A 448 14.62 14.50 -10.22
C TYR A 448 15.77 14.94 -11.12
N VAL A 449 16.70 14.04 -11.44
CA VAL A 449 17.89 14.34 -12.23
C VAL A 449 18.08 13.32 -13.34
N THR A 450 18.87 13.66 -14.35
CA THR A 450 19.28 12.74 -15.41
C THR A 450 20.80 12.72 -15.53
N GLU A 451 21.38 11.58 -15.89
CA GLU A 451 22.83 11.46 -16.14
C GLU A 451 23.19 12.25 -17.40
N GLU A 452 24.36 12.89 -17.41
CA GLU A 452 24.90 13.58 -18.60
C GLU A 452 25.37 12.62 -19.71
#